data_AF-A0A9E6WEH9-F1
#
_entry.id   AF-A0A9E6WEH9-F1
#
_cell.length_a   1.000
_cell.length_b   1.000
_cell.length_c   1.000
_cell.angle_alpha   90.00
_cell.angle_beta   90.00
_cell.angle_gamma   90.00
#
_symmetry.space_group_name_H-M   'P 1'
#
loop_
_entity.id
_entity.type
_entity.pdbx_description
1 polymer ?
#
loop_
_entity_poly.entity_id
_entity_poly.type
_entity_poly.pdbx_seq_one_letter_code
_entity_poly.pdbx_strand_id
1 'polypeptide(L)'
;MNLFYPGVLLTVAVLLIAGFLVRRHRQRRHALAKPFPGEWTEIVERNLPPYLKLSEEMQRQLQQYTQEFLYDKSFEGCGGLVLDDEIRVTIASQASLLLLNRKVRCYPKLCSVLVYPSTYV
;
A
#
# COMPACT_ATOMS: atom_id res chain seq x y z
N MET A 1 -24.14 32.67 30.03
CA MET A 1 -23.40 31.47 30.51
C MET A 1 -23.25 30.43 29.40
N ASN A 2 -22.61 30.74 28.26
CA ASN A 2 -22.43 29.79 27.13
C ASN A 2 -21.07 29.89 26.40
N LEU A 3 -20.09 30.63 26.94
CA LEU A 3 -18.81 30.88 26.25
C LEU A 3 -17.77 29.75 26.43
N PHE A 4 -18.03 28.77 27.30
CA PHE A 4 -17.07 27.71 27.66
C PHE A 4 -17.20 26.43 26.82
N TYR A 5 -18.36 26.19 26.20
CA TYR A 5 -18.62 25.01 25.38
C TYR A 5 -17.81 24.90 24.09
N PRO A 6 -17.57 25.96 23.29
CA PRO A 6 -16.86 25.80 22.02
C PRO A 6 -15.40 25.40 22.21
N GLY A 7 -14.75 25.86 23.29
CA GLY A 7 -13.37 25.49 23.62
C GLY A 7 -13.23 24.02 24.02
N VAL A 8 -14.16 23.51 24.86
CA VAL A 8 -14.16 22.10 25.29
C VAL A 8 -14.50 21.16 24.12
N LEU A 9 -15.44 21.55 23.26
CA LEU A 9 -15.77 20.76 22.07
C LEU A 9 -14.58 20.67 21.10
N LEU A 10 -13.84 21.78 20.94
CA LEU A 10 -12.67 21.83 20.07
C LEU A 10 -11.50 21.01 20.63
N THR A 11 -11.26 21.04 21.94
CA THR A 11 -10.21 20.20 22.56
C THR A 11 -10.55 18.72 22.47
N VAL A 12 -11.81 18.34 22.72
CA VAL A 12 -12.27 16.95 22.54
C VAL A 12 -12.14 16.52 21.08
N ALA A 13 -12.55 17.35 20.12
CA ALA A 13 -12.39 17.06 18.69
C ALA A 13 -10.92 16.88 18.29
N VAL A 14 -10.02 17.75 18.77
CA VAL A 14 -8.57 17.64 18.51
C VAL A 14 -8.00 16.37 19.12
N LEU A 15 -8.37 16.01 20.35
CA LEU A 15 -7.92 14.77 20.99
C LEU A 15 -8.43 13.52 20.25
N LEU A 16 -9.69 13.53 19.79
CA LEU A 16 -10.25 12.45 18.98
C LEU A 16 -9.54 12.31 17.64
N ILE A 17 -9.28 13.43 16.94
CA ILE A 17 -8.54 13.44 15.67
C ILE A 17 -7.11 12.95 15.88
N ALA A 18 -6.39 13.47 16.88
CA ALA A 18 -5.04 13.05 17.20
C ALA A 18 -4.98 11.56 17.56
N GLY A 19 -5.91 11.08 18.39
CA GLY A 19 -6.05 9.67 18.73
C GLY A 19 -6.30 8.79 17.50
N PHE A 20 -7.18 9.22 16.61
CA PHE A 20 -7.46 8.54 15.34
C PHE A 20 -6.23 8.49 14.42
N LEU A 21 -5.52 9.61 14.26
CA LEU A 21 -4.30 9.68 13.45
C LEU A 21 -3.19 8.79 14.01
N VAL A 22 -2.98 8.80 15.33
CA VAL A 22 -1.99 7.94 16.00
C VAL A 22 -2.34 6.46 15.82
N ARG A 23 -3.62 6.09 15.99
CA ARG A 23 -4.08 4.72 15.78
C ARG A 23 -3.86 4.27 14.34
N ARG A 24 -4.24 5.07 13.35
CA ARG A 24 -4.05 4.77 11.93
C ARG A 24 -2.57 4.57 11.59
N HIS A 25 -1.71 5.45 12.10
CA HIS A 25 -0.27 5.36 11.89
C HIS A 25 0.34 4.12 12.54
N ARG A 26 -0.10 3.76 13.76
CA ARG A 26 0.30 2.50 14.43
C ARG A 26 -0.15 1.26 13.66
N GLN A 27 -1.39 1.24 13.17
CA GLN A 27 -1.92 0.13 12.37
C GLN A 27 -1.12 -0.05 11.08
N ARG A 28 -0.84 1.04 10.36
CA ARG A 28 0.01 1.00 9.16
C ARG A 28 1.39 0.46 9.48
N ARG A 29 2.04 0.97 10.52
CA ARG A 29 3.36 0.48 10.97
C ARG A 29 3.33 -1.00 11.31
N HIS A 30 2.29 -1.47 12.00
CA HIS A 30 2.19 -2.89 12.38
C HIS A 30 1.93 -3.80 11.17
N ALA A 31 1.10 -3.37 10.22
CA ALA A 31 0.84 -4.11 8.99
C ALA A 31 2.10 -4.22 8.12
N LEU A 32 2.87 -3.14 8.00
CA LEU A 32 4.09 -3.08 7.20
C LEU A 32 5.34 -3.60 7.93
N ALA A 33 5.29 -3.82 9.24
CA ALA A 33 6.38 -4.44 9.98
C ALA A 33 6.43 -5.97 9.79
N LYS A 34 5.38 -6.56 9.22
CA LYS A 34 5.37 -7.98 8.89
C LYS A 34 6.38 -8.26 7.77
N PRO A 35 7.13 -9.38 7.86
CA PRO A 35 8.03 -9.77 6.78
C PRO A 35 7.26 -9.96 5.48
N PHE A 36 7.95 -9.75 4.35
CA PHE A 36 7.41 -10.06 3.03
C PHE A 36 7.15 -11.57 2.94
N PRO A 37 5.90 -12.03 2.69
CA PRO A 37 5.58 -13.46 2.64
C PRO A 37 6.41 -14.21 1.59
N GLY A 38 6.82 -15.44 1.89
CA GLY A 38 7.59 -16.29 0.96
C GLY A 38 6.85 -16.55 -0.36
N GLU A 39 5.55 -16.85 -0.28
CA GLU A 39 4.68 -17.05 -1.45
C GLU A 39 4.66 -15.82 -2.38
N TRP A 40 4.70 -14.61 -1.81
CA TRP A 40 4.77 -13.38 -2.59
C TRP A 40 6.14 -13.23 -3.25
N THR A 41 7.22 -13.65 -2.59
CA THR A 41 8.56 -13.66 -3.21
C THR A 41 8.58 -14.55 -4.44
N GLU A 42 7.99 -15.75 -4.36
CA GLU A 42 7.89 -16.67 -5.50
C GLU A 42 7.08 -16.07 -6.66
N ILE A 43 5.98 -15.37 -6.38
CA ILE A 43 5.21 -14.63 -7.39
C ILE A 43 6.08 -13.57 -8.06
N VAL A 44 6.82 -12.76 -7.28
CA VAL A 44 7.66 -11.69 -7.82
C VAL A 44 8.80 -12.25 -8.66
N GLU A 45 9.47 -13.31 -8.21
CA GLU A 45 10.55 -13.96 -8.96
C GLU A 45 10.06 -14.51 -10.30
N ARG A 46 8.86 -15.11 -10.32
CA ARG A 46 8.25 -15.67 -11.53
C ARG A 46 7.76 -14.58 -12.50
N ASN A 47 7.07 -13.56 -12.00
CA ASN A 47 6.33 -12.62 -12.83
C ASN A 47 7.06 -11.28 -13.07
N LEU A 48 8.17 -11.03 -12.38
CA LEU A 48 8.99 -9.84 -12.53
C LEU A 48 10.47 -10.21 -12.78
N PRO A 49 10.85 -10.66 -13.99
CA PRO A 49 12.22 -11.07 -14.30
C PRO A 49 13.34 -10.09 -13.91
N PRO A 50 13.15 -8.75 -13.93
CA PRO A 50 14.15 -7.82 -13.43
C PRO A 50 14.52 -8.01 -11.95
N TYR A 51 13.62 -8.53 -11.11
CA TYR A 51 13.81 -8.70 -9.67
C TYR A 51 15.05 -9.54 -9.32
N LEU A 52 15.27 -10.62 -10.05
CA LEU A 52 16.43 -11.52 -9.86
C LEU A 52 17.78 -10.85 -10.19
N LYS A 53 17.76 -9.73 -10.91
CA LYS A 53 18.96 -8.96 -11.27
C LYS A 53 19.23 -7.79 -10.31
N LEU A 54 18.32 -7.54 -9.37
CA LEU A 54 18.47 -6.48 -8.38
C LEU A 54 19.45 -6.90 -7.28
N SER A 55 20.16 -5.94 -6.69
CA SER A 55 20.90 -6.18 -5.46
C SER A 55 19.95 -6.53 -4.32
N GLU A 56 20.43 -7.22 -3.28
CA GLU A 56 19.61 -7.56 -2.10
C GLU A 56 18.99 -6.34 -1.41
N GLU A 57 19.66 -5.18 -1.47
CA GLU A 57 19.12 -3.92 -0.95
C GLU A 57 17.93 -3.44 -1.81
N MET A 58 18.06 -3.48 -3.13
CA MET A 58 16.99 -3.09 -4.05
C MET A 58 15.82 -4.08 -4.02
N GLN A 59 16.08 -5.38 -3.82
CA GLN A 59 15.04 -6.38 -3.62
C GLN A 59 14.24 -6.09 -2.34
N ARG A 60 14.92 -5.84 -1.22
CA ARG A 60 14.26 -5.45 0.04
C ARG A 60 13.47 -4.16 -0.11
N GLN A 61 14.01 -3.16 -0.81
CA GLN A 61 13.29 -1.92 -1.08
C GLN A 61 12.04 -2.16 -1.94
N LEU A 62 12.14 -3.01 -2.97
CA LEU A 62 10.99 -3.37 -3.81
C LEU A 62 9.89 -4.08 -3.00
N GLN A 63 10.28 -5.04 -2.16
CA GLN A 63 9.35 -5.77 -1.30
C GLN A 63 8.62 -4.83 -0.33
N GLN A 64 9.35 -3.89 0.27
CA GLN A 64 8.77 -2.86 1.14
C GLN A 64 7.75 -2.01 0.38
N TYR A 65 8.11 -1.46 -0.78
CA TYR A 65 7.19 -0.66 -1.58
C TYR A 65 5.99 -1.47 -2.09
N THR A 66 6.18 -2.75 -2.39
CA THR A 66 5.10 -3.67 -2.77
C THR A 66 4.10 -3.82 -1.62
N GLN A 67 4.57 -4.06 -0.39
CA GLN A 67 3.70 -4.12 0.79
C GLN A 67 2.99 -2.79 1.05
N GLU A 68 3.70 -1.66 0.91
CA GLU A 68 3.08 -0.34 1.04
C GLU A 68 1.98 -0.13 -0.01
N PHE A 69 2.23 -0.54 -1.26
CA PHE A 69 1.24 -0.45 -2.34
C PHE A 69 0.01 -1.30 -2.03
N LEU A 70 0.20 -2.57 -1.65
CA LEU A 70 -0.88 -3.51 -1.33
C LEU A 70 -1.69 -3.09 -0.10
N TYR A 71 -1.07 -2.40 0.85
CA TYR A 71 -1.74 -1.87 2.04
C TYR A 71 -2.49 -0.57 1.76
N ASP A 72 -1.88 0.36 1.01
CA ASP A 72 -2.41 1.70 0.82
C ASP A 72 -3.43 1.78 -0.34
N LYS A 73 -3.51 0.78 -1.23
CA LYS A 73 -4.34 0.80 -2.45
C LYS A 73 -5.36 -0.34 -2.44
N SER A 74 -6.59 -0.04 -2.86
CA SER A 74 -7.59 -1.07 -3.14
C SER A 74 -7.37 -1.67 -4.53
N PHE A 75 -7.80 -2.92 -4.69
CA PHE A 75 -7.81 -3.59 -5.98
C PHE A 75 -9.22 -4.09 -6.26
N GLU A 76 -9.69 -3.88 -7.49
CA GLU A 76 -11.04 -4.23 -7.91
C GLU A 76 -10.96 -5.07 -9.19
N GLY A 77 -11.44 -6.31 -9.10
CA GLY A 77 -11.60 -7.18 -10.25
C GLY A 77 -12.88 -6.83 -10.98
N CYS A 78 -12.78 -6.41 -12.24
CA CYS A 78 -13.90 -6.01 -13.07
C CYS A 78 -14.20 -7.08 -14.12
N GLY A 79 -15.41 -7.07 -14.68
CA GLY A 79 -15.79 -8.01 -15.75
C GLY A 79 -15.80 -9.48 -15.31
N GLY A 80 -16.08 -9.75 -14.03
CA GLY A 80 -16.11 -11.11 -13.46
C GLY A 80 -14.74 -11.67 -13.08
N LEU A 81 -13.66 -10.89 -13.23
CA LEU A 81 -12.33 -11.29 -12.79
C LEU A 81 -12.27 -11.38 -11.26
N VAL A 82 -11.92 -12.55 -10.73
CA VAL A 82 -11.60 -12.74 -9.32
C VAL A 82 -10.12 -12.41 -9.13
N LEU A 83 -9.83 -11.50 -8.21
CA LEU A 83 -8.46 -11.15 -7.87
C LEU A 83 -7.88 -12.12 -6.85
N ASP A 84 -6.70 -12.64 -7.15
CA ASP A 84 -5.85 -13.39 -6.23
C ASP A 84 -4.58 -12.60 -5.89
N ASP A 85 -3.75 -13.20 -5.05
CA ASP A 85 -2.47 -12.61 -4.65
C ASP A 85 -1.48 -12.57 -5.81
N GLU A 86 -1.52 -13.52 -6.75
CA GLU A 86 -0.64 -13.51 -7.92
C GLU A 86 -0.85 -12.24 -8.76
N ILE A 87 -2.10 -11.89 -9.08
CA ILE A 87 -2.44 -10.68 -9.82
C ILE A 87 -2.02 -9.44 -9.02
N ARG A 88 -2.42 -9.36 -7.75
CA ARG A 88 -2.22 -8.17 -6.91
C ARG A 88 -0.74 -7.89 -6.65
N VAL A 89 0.03 -8.91 -6.26
CA VAL A 89 1.47 -8.79 -5.97
C VAL A 89 2.23 -8.45 -7.25
N THR A 90 1.91 -9.08 -8.38
CA THR A 90 2.57 -8.78 -9.66
C THR A 90 2.40 -7.30 -10.03
N ILE A 91 1.18 -6.78 -9.99
CA ILE A 91 0.88 -5.37 -10.31
C ILE A 91 1.60 -4.43 -9.32
N ALA A 92 1.49 -4.72 -8.02
CA ALA A 92 2.10 -3.90 -6.98
C ALA A 92 3.63 -3.84 -7.12
N SER A 93 4.29 -4.96 -7.41
CA SER A 93 5.74 -5.02 -7.60
C SER A 93 6.18 -4.34 -8.89
N GLN A 94 5.45 -4.48 -9.98
CA GLN A 94 5.73 -3.75 -11.23
C GLN A 94 5.64 -2.24 -11.02
N ALA A 95 4.59 -1.75 -10.36
CA ALA A 95 4.46 -0.33 -10.03
C ALA A 95 5.59 0.13 -9.08
N SER A 96 5.92 -0.68 -8.09
CA SER A 96 6.98 -0.37 -7.11
C SER A 96 8.37 -0.31 -7.71
N LEU A 97 8.62 -1.02 -8.83
CA LEU A 97 9.90 -1.00 -9.53
C LEU A 97 10.28 0.43 -9.97
N LEU A 98 9.29 1.23 -10.37
CA LEU A 98 9.49 2.61 -10.82
C LEU A 98 9.85 3.57 -9.68
N LEU A 99 9.69 3.13 -8.42
CA LEU A 99 9.97 3.92 -7.23
C LEU A 99 11.34 3.60 -6.61
N LEU A 100 12.05 2.57 -7.10
CA LEU A 100 13.38 2.21 -6.60
C LEU A 100 14.34 3.40 -6.67
N ASN A 101 15.20 3.50 -5.65
CA ASN A 101 16.17 4.60 -5.48
C ASN A 101 15.56 6.01 -5.39
N ARG A 102 14.24 6.14 -5.17
CA ARG A 102 13.56 7.43 -4.98
C ARG A 102 13.03 7.55 -3.56
N LYS A 103 13.17 8.72 -2.96
CA LYS A 103 12.57 9.08 -1.66
C LYS A 103 11.17 9.67 -1.88
N VAL A 104 10.23 8.85 -2.34
CA VAL A 104 8.87 9.28 -2.68
C VAL A 104 7.82 8.43 -1.98
N ARG A 105 6.65 9.01 -1.72
CA ARG A 105 5.49 8.24 -1.25
C ARG A 105 4.92 7.39 -2.38
N CYS A 106 4.49 6.18 -2.05
CA CYS A 106 3.88 5.24 -2.99
C CYS A 106 2.54 5.79 -3.53
N TYR A 107 2.60 6.40 -4.72
CA TYR A 107 1.47 6.93 -5.51
C TYR A 107 0.37 7.62 -4.66
N PRO A 108 0.63 8.80 -4.08
CA PRO A 108 -0.26 9.40 -3.06
C PRO A 108 -1.64 9.81 -3.59
N LYS A 109 -1.79 9.97 -4.90
CA LYS A 109 -3.07 10.31 -5.56
C LYS A 109 -3.83 9.08 -6.08
N LEU A 110 -3.20 7.90 -6.08
CA LEU A 110 -3.83 6.66 -6.51
C LEU A 110 -4.55 6.04 -5.31
N CYS A 111 -5.83 5.72 -5.49
CA CYS A 111 -6.65 5.09 -4.46
C CYS A 111 -6.96 3.63 -4.79
N SER A 112 -7.39 3.36 -6.03
CA SER A 112 -7.81 2.03 -6.48
C SER A 112 -7.16 1.63 -7.80
N VAL A 113 -6.91 0.33 -7.97
CA VAL A 113 -6.47 -0.30 -9.20
C VAL A 113 -7.57 -1.21 -9.72
N LEU A 114 -8.15 -0.85 -10.86
CA LEU A 114 -9.18 -1.64 -11.53
C LEU A 114 -8.52 -2.58 -12.53
N VAL A 115 -8.81 -3.88 -12.43
CA VAL A 115 -8.22 -4.92 -13.26
C VAL A 115 -9.31 -5.59 -14.08
N TYR A 116 -9.12 -5.62 -15.40
CA TYR A 116 -10.02 -6.27 -16.34
C TYR A 116 -9.36 -7.52 -16.94
N PRO A 117 -10.14 -8.54 -17.33
CA PRO A 117 -9.60 -9.76 -17.94
C PRO A 117 -9.04 -9.53 -19.35
N SER A 118 -9.37 -8.41 -19.98
CA SER A 118 -8.90 -8.03 -21.31
C SER A 118 -8.64 -6.53 -21.38
N THR A 119 -8.03 -6.10 -22.49
CA THR A 119 -7.83 -4.69 -22.80
C THR A 119 -9.16 -3.95 -22.76
N TYR A 120 -9.17 -2.82 -22.04
CA TYR A 120 -10.28 -1.89 -22.01
C TYR A 120 -10.27 -1.06 -23.31
N VAL A 121 -11.40 -1.03 -24.02
CA VAL A 121 -11.59 -0.30 -25.28
C VAL A 121 -12.62 0.81 -25.07
#